data_AF-A0A7S3M659-F1
#
_entry.id   AF-A0A7S3M659-F1
#
_cell.length_a   1.000
_cell.length_b   1.000
_cell.length_c   1.000
_cell.angle_alpha   90.00
_cell.angle_beta   90.00
_cell.angle_gamma   90.00
#
_symmetry.space_group_name_H-M   'P 1'
#
loop_
_entity.id
_entity.type
_entity.pdbx_description
1 polymer ?
#
loop_
_entity_poly.entity_id
_entity_poly.type
_entity_poly.pdbx_seq_one_letter_code
_entity_poly.pdbx_strand_id
1 'polypeptide(L)'
;QTQFDRKTPMFTTVVNILSEPVRVESWTEAHEVRSSGKLMKAGAEKVLAQMGSKATAAIDQPSMSDKDKFSCLTEPIEDASISADAFLDWFKSYLTETMQATELPDGTIIEERSGFLGEVGMGAKTFAKHVVKQDENHIYCYEYGEDESLTELSAVTHLQVHTGPFRLEWWNVQTPGRRAGEAQQKVLQPFIEQVLKSLQEA
;
A
#
# COMPACT_ATOMS: atom_id res chain seq x y z
N GLN A 1 8.64 15.65 9.36
CA GLN A 1 8.24 15.08 10.68
C GLN A 1 7.95 13.61 10.46
N THR A 2 8.71 12.72 11.10
CA THR A 2 8.63 11.26 10.85
C THR A 2 7.32 10.69 11.40
N GLN A 3 6.90 9.50 10.95
CA GLN A 3 5.74 8.81 11.54
C GLN A 3 5.84 8.65 13.06
N PHE A 4 7.06 8.42 13.59
CA PHE A 4 7.32 8.31 15.03
C PHE A 4 6.93 9.59 15.78
N ASP A 5 7.21 10.75 15.19
CA ASP A 5 6.91 12.06 15.79
C ASP A 5 5.41 12.36 15.86
N ARG A 6 4.58 11.66 15.06
CA ARG A 6 3.12 11.85 15.00
C ARG A 6 2.38 11.14 16.13
N LYS A 7 3.06 10.26 16.89
CA LYS A 7 2.52 9.50 18.04
C LYS A 7 1.27 8.65 17.74
N THR A 8 0.91 8.47 16.47
CA THR A 8 -0.21 7.60 16.06
C THR A 8 0.37 6.32 15.48
N PRO A 9 0.26 5.17 16.17
CA PRO A 9 0.70 3.90 15.60
C PRO A 9 -0.15 3.57 14.37
N MET A 10 0.45 2.95 13.34
CA MET A 10 -0.32 2.43 12.19
C MET A 10 -1.22 1.26 12.61
N PHE A 11 -0.78 0.49 13.59
CA PHE A 11 -1.57 -0.60 14.13
C PHE A 11 -1.16 -0.94 15.57
N THR A 12 -2.01 -1.67 16.26
CA THR A 12 -1.72 -2.28 17.56
C THR A 12 -1.87 -3.79 17.46
N THR A 13 -0.81 -4.54 17.76
CA THR A 13 -0.93 -5.99 17.89
C THR A 13 -1.46 -6.33 19.27
N VAL A 14 -2.56 -7.08 19.31
CA VAL A 14 -3.15 -7.61 20.54
C VAL A 14 -2.82 -9.09 20.62
N VAL A 15 -2.40 -9.51 21.81
CA VAL A 15 -2.25 -10.92 22.19
C VAL A 15 -3.08 -11.13 23.44
N ASN A 16 -4.02 -12.06 23.38
CA ASN A 16 -4.93 -12.37 24.47
C ASN A 16 -4.79 -13.85 24.84
N ILE A 17 -4.49 -14.13 26.11
CA ILE A 17 -4.35 -15.49 26.64
C ILE A 17 -5.61 -15.82 27.42
N LEU A 18 -6.42 -16.72 26.87
CA LEU A 18 -7.60 -17.26 27.54
C LEU A 18 -7.18 -18.48 28.36
N SER A 19 -7.66 -18.63 29.59
CA SER A 19 -7.21 -19.69 30.50
C SER A 19 -8.02 -20.99 30.40
N GLU A 20 -9.25 -20.98 29.86
CA GLU A 20 -10.15 -22.13 29.90
C GLU A 20 -10.92 -22.36 28.58
N PRO A 21 -10.54 -23.37 27.78
CA PRO A 21 -9.19 -23.99 27.75
C PRO A 21 -8.12 -22.94 27.42
N VAL A 22 -6.85 -23.25 27.75
CA VAL A 22 -5.71 -22.38 27.43
C VAL A 22 -5.65 -22.15 25.92
N ARG A 23 -5.87 -20.91 25.49
CA ARG A 23 -5.86 -20.48 24.08
C ARG A 23 -5.14 -19.15 23.96
N VAL A 24 -4.37 -18.98 22.90
CA VAL A 24 -3.75 -17.70 22.53
C VAL A 24 -4.50 -17.15 21.33
N GLU A 25 -5.14 -16.01 21.49
CA GLU A 25 -5.68 -15.22 20.38
C GLU A 25 -4.68 -14.12 20.06
N SER A 26 -4.46 -13.84 18.78
CA SER A 26 -3.75 -12.65 18.37
C SER A 26 -4.35 -12.05 17.13
N TRP A 27 -4.38 -10.73 17.10
CA TRP A 27 -4.86 -9.96 15.97
C TRP A 27 -4.14 -8.61 15.94
N THR A 28 -4.26 -7.93 14.81
CA THR A 28 -3.78 -6.58 14.61
C THR A 28 -4.97 -5.64 14.50
N GLU A 29 -5.03 -4.62 15.34
CA GLU A 29 -5.96 -3.50 15.18
C GLU A 29 -5.30 -2.47 14.27
N ALA A 30 -5.71 -2.43 13.00
CA ALA A 30 -5.28 -1.41 12.06
C ALA A 30 -5.95 -0.08 12.40
N HIS A 31 -5.16 0.99 12.41
CA HIS A 31 -5.64 2.36 12.62
C HIS A 31 -5.68 3.10 11.29
N GLU A 32 -6.62 4.03 11.16
CA GLU A 32 -6.66 4.91 10.00
C GLU A 32 -5.48 5.89 10.06
N VAL A 33 -4.45 5.61 9.27
CA VAL A 33 -3.24 6.44 9.21
C VAL A 33 -2.88 6.69 7.75
N ARG A 34 -2.75 7.98 7.40
CA ARG A 34 -2.13 8.40 6.14
C ARG A 34 -0.61 8.24 6.24
N SER A 35 -0.05 7.46 5.33
CA SER A 35 1.36 7.14 5.25
C SER A 35 1.96 7.46 3.88
N SER A 36 3.24 7.80 3.89
CA SER A 36 3.99 8.21 2.70
C SER A 36 5.43 7.70 2.76
N GLY A 37 5.61 6.48 3.26
CA GLY A 37 6.93 5.93 3.59
C GLY A 37 7.73 5.45 2.37
N LYS A 38 8.80 4.69 2.66
CA LYS A 38 9.76 4.19 1.65
C LYS A 38 9.10 3.41 0.50
N LEU A 39 8.00 2.70 0.76
CA LEU A 39 7.27 1.96 -0.28
C LEU A 39 6.66 2.90 -1.33
N MET A 40 6.03 4.00 -0.88
CA MET A 40 5.47 5.01 -1.79
C MET A 40 6.57 5.69 -2.61
N LYS A 41 7.70 5.98 -1.98
CA LYS A 41 8.87 6.51 -2.68
C LYS A 41 9.42 5.54 -3.73
N ALA A 42 9.58 4.26 -3.39
CA ALA A 42 10.05 3.26 -4.34
C ALA A 42 9.08 3.10 -5.53
N GLY A 43 7.77 3.15 -5.27
CA GLY A 43 6.75 3.23 -6.31
C GLY A 43 6.95 4.45 -7.21
N ALA A 44 7.08 5.65 -6.61
CA ALA A 44 7.28 6.92 -7.33
C ALA A 44 8.50 6.86 -8.24
N GLU A 45 9.63 6.41 -7.71
CA GLU A 45 10.88 6.30 -8.45
C GLU A 45 10.80 5.25 -9.57
N LYS A 46 10.10 4.13 -9.36
CA LYS A 46 9.84 3.14 -10.42
C LYS A 46 9.05 3.77 -11.56
N VAL A 47 7.98 4.51 -11.25
CA VAL A 47 7.15 5.19 -12.26
C VAL A 47 7.95 6.24 -13.02
N LEU A 48 8.70 7.09 -12.31
CA LEU A 48 9.56 8.10 -12.91
C LEU A 48 10.58 7.48 -13.88
N ALA A 49 11.21 6.37 -13.48
CA ALA A 49 12.15 5.65 -14.34
C ALA A 49 11.47 5.10 -15.61
N GLN A 50 10.24 4.59 -15.50
CA GLN A 50 9.46 4.12 -16.66
C GLN A 50 9.03 5.25 -17.59
N MET A 51 8.82 6.46 -17.06
CA MET A 51 8.58 7.67 -17.85
C MET A 51 9.86 8.26 -18.48
N GLY A 52 11.03 7.71 -18.16
CA GLY A 52 12.32 8.23 -18.58
C GLY A 52 12.75 9.52 -17.87
N SER A 53 12.11 9.87 -16.75
CA SER A 53 12.46 11.06 -15.95
C SER A 53 13.60 10.78 -14.98
N LYS A 54 14.43 11.80 -14.74
CA LYS A 54 15.48 11.82 -13.71
C LYS A 54 15.05 12.50 -12.42
N ALA A 55 13.82 13.02 -12.35
CA ALA A 55 13.28 13.58 -11.12
C ALA A 55 13.33 12.55 -9.99
N THR A 56 13.40 13.02 -8.75
CA THR A 56 13.39 12.16 -7.57
C THR A 56 12.11 12.33 -6.75
N ALA A 57 11.90 11.42 -5.79
CA ALA A 57 10.78 11.50 -4.85
C ALA A 57 11.27 11.62 -3.41
N ALA A 58 10.54 12.43 -2.63
CA ALA A 58 10.78 12.63 -1.21
C ALA A 58 9.55 12.18 -0.41
N ILE A 59 9.79 11.44 0.68
CA ILE A 59 8.75 11.04 1.62
C ILE A 59 8.43 12.17 2.60
N ASP A 60 7.26 12.09 3.23
CA ASP A 60 6.82 12.97 4.31
C ASP A 60 6.95 14.47 3.97
N GLN A 61 6.66 14.84 2.72
CA GLN A 61 6.56 16.23 2.27
C GLN A 61 5.15 16.77 2.52
N PRO A 62 4.97 18.07 2.78
CA PRO A 62 3.64 18.67 2.88
C PRO A 62 2.81 18.32 1.64
N SER A 63 1.60 17.84 1.87
CA SER A 63 0.72 17.42 0.79
C SER A 63 0.22 18.63 0.00
N MET A 64 0.23 18.51 -1.32
CA MET A 64 -0.26 19.56 -2.22
C MET A 64 -1.78 19.56 -2.31
N SER A 65 -2.40 18.39 -2.17
CA SER A 65 -3.85 18.19 -2.16
C SER A 65 -4.50 18.42 -0.79
N ASP A 66 -3.75 18.26 0.31
CA ASP A 66 -4.24 18.41 1.68
C ASP A 66 -3.19 19.05 2.59
N LYS A 67 -3.37 20.34 2.91
CA LYS A 67 -2.35 21.16 3.58
C LYS A 67 -2.00 20.69 5.00
N ASP A 68 -2.84 19.89 5.62
CA ASP A 68 -2.65 19.41 7.00
C ASP A 68 -2.02 18.01 7.05
N LYS A 69 -1.65 17.44 5.90
CA LYS A 69 -1.13 16.09 5.78
C LYS A 69 0.21 16.07 5.06
N PHE A 70 0.80 14.88 5.06
CA PHE A 70 2.05 14.59 4.38
C PHE A 70 1.86 13.50 3.33
N SER A 71 2.67 13.56 2.29
CA SER A 71 2.68 12.64 1.15
C SER A 71 4.10 12.38 0.67
N CYS A 72 4.24 11.39 -0.22
CA CYS A 72 5.43 11.24 -1.04
C CYS A 72 5.25 12.13 -2.25
N LEU A 73 6.17 13.05 -2.50
CA LEU A 73 6.05 14.04 -3.58
C LEU A 73 7.29 13.98 -4.46
N THR A 74 7.08 14.00 -5.77
CA THR A 74 8.18 14.14 -6.73
C THR A 74 8.64 15.59 -6.83
N GLU A 75 9.89 15.78 -7.24
CA GLU A 75 10.34 17.03 -7.87
C GLU A 75 9.49 17.34 -9.11
N PRO A 76 9.50 18.59 -9.63
CA PRO A 76 8.91 18.90 -10.92
C PRO A 76 9.46 17.97 -12.00
N ILE A 77 8.58 17.38 -12.79
CA ILE A 77 8.91 16.48 -13.88
C ILE A 77 8.95 17.31 -15.16
N GLU A 78 10.15 17.61 -15.64
CA GLU A 78 10.38 18.47 -16.81
C GLU A 78 10.99 17.72 -18.00
N ASP A 79 11.50 16.51 -17.77
CA ASP A 79 12.29 15.72 -18.72
C ASP A 79 11.61 14.42 -19.18
N ALA A 80 10.38 14.16 -18.73
CA ALA A 80 9.61 13.00 -19.16
C ALA A 80 9.07 13.17 -20.59
N SER A 81 8.93 12.06 -21.30
CA SER A 81 8.25 12.01 -22.61
C SER A 81 6.73 12.17 -22.52
N ILE A 82 6.18 12.09 -21.30
CA ILE A 82 4.75 12.11 -21.00
C ILE A 82 4.42 13.40 -20.28
N SER A 83 3.41 14.13 -20.76
CA SER A 83 2.89 15.33 -20.10
C SER A 83 1.98 14.96 -18.92
N ALA A 84 1.71 15.92 -18.04
CA ALA A 84 0.77 15.75 -16.93
C ALA A 84 -0.62 15.31 -17.42
N ASP A 85 -1.14 15.93 -18.49
CA ASP A 85 -2.46 15.64 -19.05
C ASP A 85 -2.54 14.23 -19.70
N ALA A 86 -1.41 13.70 -20.16
CA ALA A 86 -1.33 12.36 -20.75
C ALA A 86 -0.98 11.27 -19.72
N PHE A 87 -0.64 11.65 -18.49
CA PHE A 87 -0.09 10.73 -17.50
C PHE A 87 -1.05 9.60 -17.13
N LEU A 88 -2.34 9.90 -16.93
CA LEU A 88 -3.30 8.90 -16.48
C LEU A 88 -3.56 7.81 -17.53
N ASP A 89 -3.67 8.20 -18.80
CA ASP A 89 -3.81 7.26 -19.91
C ASP A 89 -2.55 6.40 -20.06
N TRP A 90 -1.37 7.03 -19.96
CA TRP A 90 -0.11 6.30 -19.97
C TRP A 90 0.00 5.32 -18.79
N PHE A 91 -0.38 5.74 -17.58
CA PHE A 91 -0.30 4.90 -16.39
C PHE A 91 -1.25 3.71 -16.48
N LYS A 92 -2.43 3.91 -17.06
CA LYS A 92 -3.36 2.83 -17.37
C LYS A 92 -2.73 1.81 -18.32
N SER A 93 -2.13 2.25 -19.44
CA SER A 93 -1.37 1.37 -20.33
C SER A 93 -0.20 0.67 -19.62
N TYR A 94 0.51 1.37 -18.74
CA TYR A 94 1.56 0.79 -17.93
C TYR A 94 1.04 -0.37 -17.05
N LEU A 95 -0.10 -0.19 -16.39
CA LEU A 95 -0.74 -1.24 -15.60
C LEU A 95 -1.11 -2.46 -16.46
N THR A 96 -1.76 -2.25 -17.61
CA THR A 96 -2.26 -3.37 -18.42
C THR A 96 -1.16 -4.06 -19.22
N GLU A 97 -0.24 -3.31 -19.81
CA GLU A 97 0.77 -3.83 -20.75
C GLU A 97 2.05 -4.27 -20.04
N THR A 98 2.47 -3.55 -18.99
CA THR A 98 3.74 -3.85 -18.28
C THR A 98 3.49 -4.67 -17.02
N MET A 99 2.51 -4.27 -16.20
CA MET A 99 2.17 -4.97 -14.96
C MET A 99 1.19 -6.14 -15.19
N GLN A 100 0.76 -6.36 -16.44
CA GLN A 100 -0.16 -7.44 -16.83
C GLN A 100 -1.48 -7.43 -16.05
N ALA A 101 -1.92 -6.25 -15.61
CA ALA A 101 -3.19 -6.07 -14.94
C ALA A 101 -4.36 -6.25 -15.93
N THR A 102 -5.50 -6.72 -15.43
CA THR A 102 -6.69 -6.99 -16.25
C THR A 102 -7.66 -5.82 -16.17
N GLU A 103 -7.94 -5.17 -17.29
CA GLU A 103 -9.01 -4.16 -17.38
C GLU A 103 -10.39 -4.81 -17.52
N LEU A 104 -11.35 -4.35 -16.73
CA LEU A 104 -12.74 -4.80 -16.73
C LEU A 104 -13.63 -3.87 -17.59
N PRO A 105 -14.84 -4.33 -17.99
CA PRO A 105 -15.75 -3.53 -18.83
C PRO A 105 -16.20 -2.19 -18.22
N ASP A 106 -16.13 -2.04 -16.89
CA ASP A 106 -16.45 -0.79 -16.19
C ASP A 106 -15.26 0.20 -16.15
N GLY A 107 -14.14 -0.14 -16.80
CA GLY A 107 -12.91 0.66 -16.86
C GLY A 107 -12.02 0.52 -15.63
N THR A 108 -12.40 -0.31 -14.64
CA THR A 108 -11.54 -0.60 -13.49
C THR A 108 -10.51 -1.65 -13.85
N ILE A 109 -9.36 -1.64 -13.18
CA ILE A 109 -8.21 -2.49 -13.53
C ILE A 109 -7.84 -3.33 -12.31
N ILE A 110 -7.80 -4.66 -12.46
CA ILE A 110 -7.42 -5.60 -11.40
C ILE A 110 -5.97 -6.02 -11.59
N GLU A 111 -5.16 -5.80 -10.57
CA GLU A 111 -3.75 -6.16 -10.54
C GLU A 111 -3.53 -7.32 -9.55
N GLU A 112 -3.02 -8.44 -10.07
CA GLU A 112 -2.46 -9.52 -9.26
C GLU A 112 -0.97 -9.23 -9.01
N ARG A 113 -0.61 -8.99 -7.75
CA ARG A 113 0.76 -8.73 -7.34
C ARG A 113 1.34 -9.97 -6.69
N SER A 114 2.42 -10.50 -7.24
CA SER A 114 3.34 -11.32 -6.45
C SER A 114 3.99 -10.40 -5.41
N GLY A 115 3.94 -10.77 -4.13
CA GLY A 115 4.58 -9.95 -3.08
C GLY A 115 6.05 -9.65 -3.40
N PHE A 116 6.63 -8.62 -2.79
CA PHE A 116 8.04 -8.24 -3.01
C PHE A 116 9.04 -9.39 -2.68
N LEU A 117 8.67 -10.31 -1.78
CA LEU A 117 9.42 -11.56 -1.52
C LEU A 117 9.00 -12.73 -2.45
N GLY A 118 7.94 -12.56 -3.22
CA GLY A 118 7.43 -13.49 -4.22
C GLY A 118 8.36 -13.65 -5.44
N GLU A 119 9.22 -12.68 -5.75
CA GLU A 119 10.32 -12.88 -6.70
C GLU A 119 11.34 -13.93 -6.22
N VAL A 120 11.37 -14.20 -4.91
CA VAL A 120 12.16 -15.28 -4.27
C VAL A 120 11.27 -16.50 -3.94
N GLY A 121 10.04 -16.55 -4.46
CA GLY A 121 9.08 -17.64 -4.24
C GLY A 121 8.46 -17.69 -2.83
N MET A 122 8.67 -16.65 -2.01
CA MET A 122 8.12 -16.57 -0.65
C MET A 122 7.23 -15.34 -0.50
N GLY A 123 6.01 -15.38 -1.02
CA GLY A 123 5.03 -14.32 -0.77
C GLY A 123 3.64 -14.79 -1.16
N ALA A 124 2.65 -14.44 -0.36
CA ALA A 124 1.27 -14.61 -0.78
C ALA A 124 0.99 -13.69 -1.98
N LYS A 125 0.12 -14.15 -2.88
CA LYS A 125 -0.44 -13.27 -3.91
C LYS A 125 -1.24 -12.18 -3.21
N THR A 126 -1.16 -10.97 -3.74
CA THR A 126 -1.99 -9.86 -3.28
C THR A 126 -2.77 -9.24 -4.42
N PHE A 127 -3.93 -8.68 -4.11
CA PHE A 127 -4.87 -8.18 -5.11
C PHE A 127 -5.14 -6.69 -4.89
N ALA A 128 -5.16 -5.94 -5.99
CA ALA A 128 -5.47 -4.52 -5.99
C ALA A 128 -6.43 -4.17 -7.13
N LYS A 129 -7.34 -3.24 -6.86
CA LYS A 129 -8.24 -2.64 -7.85
C LYS A 129 -7.86 -1.19 -8.07
N HIS A 130 -7.54 -0.82 -9.30
CA HIS A 130 -7.28 0.56 -9.71
C HIS A 130 -8.52 1.18 -10.33
N VAL A 131 -8.79 2.42 -9.94
CA VAL A 131 -9.85 3.26 -10.48
C VAL A 131 -9.20 4.58 -10.91
N VAL A 132 -9.22 4.86 -12.21
CA VAL A 132 -8.67 6.09 -12.79
C VAL A 132 -9.80 7.13 -12.89
N LYS A 133 -9.63 8.26 -12.21
CA LYS A 133 -10.55 9.41 -12.20
C LYS A 133 -9.91 10.57 -12.94
N GLN A 134 -10.18 10.63 -14.24
CA GLN A 134 -9.62 11.63 -15.16
C GLN A 134 -9.99 13.06 -14.76
N ASP A 135 -11.23 13.28 -14.36
CA ASP A 135 -11.75 14.57 -13.91
C ASP A 135 -11.12 15.06 -12.60
N GLU A 136 -10.63 14.13 -11.77
CA GLU A 136 -9.95 14.42 -10.51
C GLU A 136 -8.43 14.43 -10.64
N ASN A 137 -7.87 14.11 -11.82
CA ASN A 137 -6.44 13.86 -12.02
C ASN A 137 -5.86 12.83 -11.02
N HIS A 138 -6.62 11.77 -10.71
CA HIS A 138 -6.34 10.88 -9.57
C HIS A 138 -6.48 9.39 -9.95
N ILE A 139 -5.60 8.54 -9.43
CA ILE A 139 -5.74 7.08 -9.45
C ILE A 139 -5.89 6.55 -8.03
N TYR A 140 -7.00 5.86 -7.78
CA TYR A 140 -7.25 5.15 -6.53
C TYR A 140 -6.88 3.68 -6.71
N CYS A 141 -5.99 3.18 -5.88
CA CYS A 141 -5.62 1.78 -5.81
C CYS A 141 -6.16 1.21 -4.49
N TYR A 142 -7.28 0.50 -4.58
CA TYR A 142 -7.89 -0.23 -3.47
C TYR A 142 -7.16 -1.55 -3.27
N GLU A 143 -6.54 -1.72 -2.10
CA GLU A 143 -5.68 -2.87 -1.79
C GLU A 143 -6.46 -3.86 -0.92
N TYR A 144 -6.53 -5.12 -1.34
CA TYR A 144 -7.29 -6.17 -0.64
C TYR A 144 -6.38 -7.20 0.03
N GLY A 145 -5.06 -6.98 0.02
CA GLY A 145 -4.12 -7.96 0.55
C GLY A 145 -4.30 -9.30 -0.18
N GLU A 146 -4.43 -10.39 0.57
CA GLU A 146 -4.57 -11.75 0.04
C GLU A 146 -6.03 -12.10 -0.38
N ASP A 147 -6.98 -11.18 -0.20
CA ASP A 147 -8.39 -11.41 -0.54
C ASP A 147 -8.66 -11.30 -2.05
N GLU A 148 -8.65 -12.45 -2.72
CA GLU A 148 -8.98 -12.60 -4.15
C GLU A 148 -10.43 -12.18 -4.47
N SER A 149 -11.34 -12.24 -3.49
CA SER A 149 -12.75 -11.86 -3.70
C SER A 149 -12.98 -10.35 -3.73
N LEU A 150 -11.97 -9.55 -3.37
CA LEU A 150 -12.00 -8.09 -3.34
C LEU A 150 -13.13 -7.54 -2.43
N THR A 151 -13.35 -8.15 -1.28
CA THR A 151 -14.39 -7.78 -0.31
C THR A 151 -13.83 -7.12 0.95
N GLU A 152 -12.62 -7.49 1.36
CA GLU A 152 -11.96 -6.99 2.57
C GLU A 152 -10.90 -5.93 2.23
N LEU A 153 -11.33 -4.67 2.17
CA LEU A 153 -10.42 -3.55 1.90
C LEU A 153 -9.39 -3.40 3.04
N SER A 154 -8.12 -3.44 2.68
CA SER A 154 -7.00 -3.26 3.61
C SER A 154 -6.51 -1.80 3.65
N ALA A 155 -6.40 -1.16 2.49
CA ALA A 155 -5.92 0.22 2.36
C ALA A 155 -6.31 0.81 1.00
N VAL A 156 -6.19 2.13 0.87
CA VAL A 156 -6.30 2.84 -0.41
C VAL A 156 -5.01 3.61 -0.65
N THR A 157 -4.30 3.25 -1.72
CA THR A 157 -3.18 4.01 -2.25
C THR A 157 -3.70 5.05 -3.24
N HIS A 158 -3.28 6.30 -3.07
CA HIS A 158 -3.72 7.47 -3.82
C HIS A 158 -2.58 8.05 -4.62
N LEU A 159 -2.71 8.11 -5.94
CA LEU A 159 -1.78 8.80 -6.84
C LEU A 159 -2.49 10.00 -7.46
N GLN A 160 -2.09 11.20 -7.05
CA GLN A 160 -2.61 12.46 -7.56
C GLN A 160 -1.59 13.10 -8.50
N VAL A 161 -2.05 13.51 -9.69
CA VAL A 161 -1.28 14.29 -10.65
C VAL A 161 -1.53 15.77 -10.41
N HIS A 162 -0.45 16.53 -10.27
CA HIS A 162 -0.47 18.00 -10.22
C HIS A 162 0.07 18.53 -11.54
N THR A 163 -0.59 19.51 -12.15
CA THR A 163 -0.21 20.04 -13.49
C THR A 163 0.64 21.32 -13.42
N GLY A 164 0.67 22.03 -12.28
CA GLY A 164 1.33 23.33 -12.15
C GLY A 164 2.26 23.45 -10.93
N PRO A 165 3.51 22.95 -10.99
CA PRO A 165 4.17 22.21 -12.08
C PRO A 165 3.79 20.72 -12.11
N PHE A 166 4.16 20.00 -13.18
CA PHE A 166 3.94 18.55 -13.28
C PHE A 166 4.63 17.81 -12.12
N ARG A 167 3.85 17.24 -11.21
CA ARG A 167 4.34 16.43 -10.08
C ARG A 167 3.41 15.26 -9.82
N LEU A 168 3.96 14.21 -9.24
CA LEU A 168 3.20 13.09 -8.71
C LEU A 168 3.21 13.15 -7.19
N GLU A 169 2.01 13.03 -6.61
CA GLU A 169 1.81 12.94 -5.18
C GLU A 169 1.23 11.57 -4.83
N TRP A 170 1.89 10.86 -3.91
CA TRP A 170 1.56 9.48 -3.56
C TRP A 170 1.41 9.30 -2.05
N TRP A 171 0.31 8.69 -1.59
CA TRP A 171 0.13 8.30 -0.20
C TRP A 171 -0.77 7.07 -0.08
N ASN A 172 -0.74 6.42 1.07
CA ASN A 172 -1.61 5.29 1.39
C ASN A 172 -2.41 5.60 2.66
N VAL A 173 -3.69 5.25 2.66
CA VAL A 173 -4.58 5.35 3.82
C VAL A 173 -5.01 3.95 4.20
N GLN A 174 -4.59 3.50 5.38
CA GLN A 174 -4.98 2.20 5.90
C GLN A 174 -6.46 2.21 6.31
N THR A 175 -7.21 1.16 5.94
CA THR A 175 -8.59 0.98 6.40
C THR A 175 -8.56 0.46 7.84
N PRO A 176 -9.24 1.12 8.78
CA PRO A 176 -9.21 0.68 10.17
C PRO A 176 -9.90 -0.66 10.37
N GLY A 177 -9.50 -1.37 11.41
CA GLY A 177 -10.21 -2.55 11.91
C GLY A 177 -9.31 -3.72 12.25
N ARG A 178 -9.94 -4.75 12.81
CA ARG A 178 -9.28 -5.99 13.20
C ARG A 178 -8.81 -6.74 11.95
N ARG A 179 -7.56 -7.19 11.98
CA ARG A 179 -6.93 -8.03 10.96
C ARG A 179 -6.30 -9.22 11.65
N ALA A 180 -6.58 -10.41 11.13
CA ALA A 180 -5.93 -11.65 11.50
C ALA A 180 -5.87 -12.49 10.22
N GLY A 181 -4.71 -13.03 9.90
CA GLY A 181 -4.50 -13.74 8.65
C GLY A 181 -3.31 -14.69 8.72
N GLU A 182 -3.13 -15.49 7.67
CA GLU A 182 -2.14 -16.56 7.62
C GLU A 182 -0.71 -16.03 7.83
N ALA A 183 -0.39 -14.85 7.30
CA ALA A 183 0.91 -14.19 7.52
C ALA A 183 1.17 -13.93 9.01
N GLN A 184 0.19 -13.38 9.75
CA GLN A 184 0.31 -13.16 11.18
C GLN A 184 0.41 -14.49 11.94
N GLN A 185 -0.37 -15.48 11.55
CA GLN A 185 -0.31 -16.81 12.13
C GLN A 185 1.09 -17.43 11.95
N LYS A 186 1.68 -17.37 10.76
CA LYS A 186 3.03 -17.90 10.47
C LYS A 186 4.11 -17.26 11.37
N VAL A 187 3.97 -15.97 11.68
CA VAL A 187 4.91 -15.28 12.57
C VAL A 187 4.70 -15.70 14.03
N LEU A 188 3.46 -15.88 14.47
CA LEU A 188 3.14 -16.12 15.88
C LEU A 188 3.15 -17.60 16.27
N GLN A 189 2.88 -18.51 15.34
CA GLN A 189 2.77 -19.94 15.59
C GLN A 189 4.01 -20.51 16.29
N PRO A 190 5.26 -20.24 15.83
CA PRO A 190 6.45 -20.79 16.50
C PRO A 190 6.60 -20.30 17.95
N PHE A 191 6.25 -19.02 18.19
CA PHE A 191 6.28 -18.45 19.54
C PHE A 191 5.23 -19.11 20.46
N ILE A 192 4.00 -19.28 19.97
CA ILE A 192 2.92 -19.93 20.71
C ILE A 192 3.29 -21.38 21.04
N GLU A 193 3.79 -22.13 20.06
CA GLU A 193 4.23 -23.52 20.26
C GLU A 193 5.34 -23.62 21.32
N GLN A 194 6.30 -22.70 21.31
CA GLN A 194 7.36 -22.65 22.31
C GLN A 194 6.82 -22.36 23.71
N VAL A 195 5.90 -21.41 23.87
CA VAL A 195 5.27 -21.09 25.16
C VAL A 195 4.47 -22.29 25.68
N LEU A 196 3.66 -22.92 24.83
CA LEU A 196 2.85 -24.07 25.21
C LEU A 196 3.73 -25.26 25.63
N LYS A 197 4.84 -25.50 24.93
CA LYS A 197 5.82 -26.53 25.31
C LYS A 197 6.41 -26.27 26.70
N SER A 198 6.84 -25.04 26.99
CA SER A 198 7.40 -24.68 28.30
C SER A 198 6.39 -24.82 29.44
N LEU A 199 5.10 -24.61 29.19
CA LEU A 199 4.04 -24.79 30.19
C LEU A 199 3.73 -26.26 30.51
N GLN A 200 4.07 -27.20 29.61
CA GLN A 200 3.90 -28.65 29.85
C GLN A 200 5.06 -29.27 30.63
N GLU A 201 6.23 -28.64 30.57
CA GLU A 201 7.45 -29.10 31.25
C GLU A 201 7.59 -28.56 32.68
N ALA A 202 6.71 -27.62 33.09
CA ALA A 202 6.65 -27.00 34.41
C ALA A 202 5.62 -27.69 35.33
#